data_AF-A0A8H8CPQ4-F1
#
_entry.id   AF-A0A8H8CPQ4-F1
#
_cell.length_a   1.000
_cell.length_b   1.000
_cell.length_c   1.000
_cell.angle_alpha   90.00
_cell.angle_beta   90.00
_cell.angle_gamma   90.00
#
_symmetry.space_group_name_H-M   'P 1'
#
loop_
_entity.id
_entity.type
_entity.pdbx_description
1 polymer ?
#
loop_
_entity_poly.entity_id
_entity_poly.type
_entity_poly.pdbx_seq_one_letter_code
_entity_poly.pdbx_strand_id
1 'polypeptide(L)'
;MFYISASPRVVALRRMSPLQYQWGKRGNIMGYCKNLDDDNQPWRVILADLEYAKKFPPGEDYLPSLDPKTGTPYFMPVEIMTMMTLFSGNVCRELVASSTNKSSAGGCTGIFESSSSVSQEEDIYLRAQRKRQAAREKKEKEKDVERPKGVAHNFQHDLESTWRLVLWLITSRTGDKPAQEYSRQIFQNTMQFVPERWQAVICEIEEELRKCMGPLGDYFAGQLEDLRSAMLLTYIERERDDKTKEVSSYVPISQAFRTFFQDIEKTKDIWANIPLIAQNHYIDPAERKRPRPDDDEGFPGLIDDGAEPKMKLPKT
;
A
#
# COMPACT_ATOMS: atom_id res chain seq x y z
N MET A 1 -16.35 2.40 -6.55
CA MET A 1 -16.83 2.96 -5.26
C MET A 1 -17.04 1.79 -4.31
N PHE A 2 -16.11 1.59 -3.38
CA PHE A 2 -16.20 0.51 -2.39
C PHE A 2 -17.14 0.96 -1.27
N TYR A 3 -18.24 0.23 -1.07
CA TYR A 3 -19.12 0.44 0.08
C TYR A 3 -18.67 -0.52 1.19
N ILE A 4 -17.96 0.00 2.20
CA ILE A 4 -17.76 -0.73 3.45
C ILE A 4 -18.92 -0.34 4.35
N SER A 5 -19.93 -1.21 4.45
CA SER A 5 -21.01 -1.05 5.43
C SER A 5 -20.44 -1.42 6.80
N ALA A 6 -20.09 -0.45 7.64
CA ALA A 6 -19.77 -0.73 9.04
C ALA A 6 -21.06 -0.67 9.88
N SER A 7 -21.32 -1.72 10.66
CA SER A 7 -22.40 -1.71 11.65
C SER A 7 -22.11 -0.64 12.72
N PRO A 8 -23.10 0.10 13.22
CA PRO A 8 -22.87 1.19 14.17
C PRO A 8 -22.45 0.74 15.57
N ARG A 9 -22.42 -0.58 15.85
CA ARG A 9 -21.71 -1.11 17.03
C ARG A 9 -20.18 -1.19 16.87
N VAL A 10 -19.65 -1.01 15.65
CA VAL A 10 -18.23 -1.22 15.28
C VAL A 10 -17.40 0.07 15.29
N VAL A 11 -17.88 1.13 15.95
CA VAL A 11 -16.97 2.22 16.31
C VAL A 11 -16.98 2.38 17.82
N ALA A 12 -15.80 2.24 18.41
CA ALA A 12 -15.45 2.71 19.75
C ALA A 12 -15.60 4.25 19.81
N LEU A 13 -16.84 4.73 19.66
CA LEU A 13 -17.27 6.12 19.73
C LEU A 13 -18.54 6.27 20.59
N ARG A 14 -19.00 5.21 21.26
CA ARG A 14 -20.09 5.31 22.22
C ARG A 14 -19.54 5.74 23.59
N ARG A 15 -19.67 7.04 23.87
CA ARG A 15 -19.26 7.82 25.07
C ARG A 15 -17.80 8.29 25.15
N MET A 16 -17.31 9.01 24.13
CA MET A 16 -16.17 9.91 24.32
C MET A 16 -16.67 11.37 24.36
N SER A 17 -16.16 12.12 25.34
CA SER A 17 -16.57 13.48 25.71
C SER A 17 -16.32 14.51 24.57
N PRO A 18 -16.71 15.79 24.72
CA PRO A 18 -16.61 16.84 23.69
C PRO A 18 -15.19 17.16 23.15
N LEU A 19 -14.16 16.39 23.53
CA LEU A 19 -12.77 16.59 23.13
C LEU A 19 -12.43 16.09 21.72
N GLN A 20 -13.40 15.52 20.99
CA GLN A 20 -13.14 14.83 19.71
C GLN A 20 -13.38 15.67 18.44
N TYR A 21 -13.25 16.99 18.53
CA TYR A 21 -12.91 17.83 17.36
C TYR A 21 -11.48 17.58 16.83
N GLN A 22 -10.70 16.67 17.47
CA GLN A 22 -9.28 16.43 17.17
C GLN A 22 -8.95 15.15 16.39
N TRP A 23 -9.91 14.30 16.04
CA TRP A 23 -9.68 13.23 15.04
C TRP A 23 -9.70 13.75 13.58
N GLY A 24 -10.28 14.94 13.37
CA GLY A 24 -10.47 15.55 12.05
C GLY A 24 -9.27 16.26 11.43
N LYS A 25 -8.02 15.99 11.87
CA LYS A 25 -6.84 16.68 11.30
C LYS A 25 -5.66 15.77 10.88
N ARG A 26 -5.78 14.43 10.91
CA ARG A 26 -4.63 13.53 10.61
C ARG A 26 -4.91 12.22 9.89
N GLY A 27 -6.18 11.88 9.65
CA GLY A 27 -6.52 10.65 8.95
C GLY A 27 -7.06 10.94 7.56
N ASN A 28 -6.55 10.26 6.54
CA ASN A 28 -7.05 10.35 5.17
C ASN A 28 -8.36 9.57 4.97
N ILE A 29 -8.99 9.08 6.04
CA ILE A 29 -10.24 8.32 6.02
C ILE A 29 -11.26 9.02 6.91
N MET A 30 -12.37 9.48 6.33
CA MET A 30 -13.47 10.15 7.01
C MET A 30 -14.67 9.20 7.13
N GLY A 31 -15.21 9.07 8.32
CA GLY A 31 -16.48 8.37 8.56
C GLY A 31 -17.65 9.37 8.67
N TYR A 32 -18.75 9.08 7.99
CA TYR A 32 -20.00 9.85 8.04
C TYR A 32 -21.17 8.92 8.34
N CYS A 33 -21.95 9.25 9.36
CA CYS A 33 -23.25 8.65 9.64
C CYS A 33 -24.29 9.79 9.71
N LYS A 34 -25.45 9.63 9.09
CA LYS A 34 -26.47 10.70 8.99
C LYS A 34 -27.21 10.93 10.31
N ASN A 35 -27.36 9.89 11.12
CA ASN A 35 -28.07 9.84 12.37
C ASN A 35 -27.27 8.94 13.34
N LEU A 36 -26.61 9.58 14.30
CA LEU A 36 -25.78 8.89 15.29
C LEU A 36 -26.60 8.09 16.31
N ASP A 37 -27.91 8.36 16.39
CA ASP A 37 -28.82 7.67 17.31
C ASP A 37 -29.44 6.40 16.69
N ASP A 38 -29.29 6.20 15.37
CA ASP A 38 -29.80 5.03 14.66
C ASP A 38 -28.72 3.94 14.53
N ASP A 39 -28.80 2.95 15.43
CA ASP A 39 -27.96 1.75 15.43
C ASP A 39 -28.20 0.81 14.22
N ASN A 40 -29.03 1.19 13.25
CA ASN A 40 -29.14 0.46 11.98
C ASN A 40 -28.57 1.24 10.79
N GLN A 41 -28.19 2.51 10.99
CA GLN A 41 -27.68 3.30 9.90
C GLN A 41 -26.21 2.94 9.60
N PRO A 42 -25.89 2.55 8.34
CA PRO A 42 -24.52 2.19 7.99
C PRO A 42 -23.64 3.45 7.96
N TRP A 43 -22.43 3.31 8.46
CA TRP A 43 -21.39 4.30 8.23
C TRP A 43 -21.03 4.36 6.75
N ARG A 44 -20.84 5.57 6.24
CA ARG A 44 -20.19 5.83 4.96
C ARG A 44 -18.78 6.27 5.21
N VAL A 45 -17.84 5.72 4.45
CA VAL A 45 -16.42 6.05 4.58
C VAL A 45 -15.97 6.73 3.29
N ILE A 46 -15.25 7.84 3.43
CA ILE A 46 -14.71 8.63 2.32
C ILE A 46 -13.20 8.73 2.50
N LEU A 47 -12.45 8.39 1.46
CA LEU A 47 -11.01 8.68 1.40
C LEU A 47 -10.85 10.18 1.11
N ALA A 48 -10.18 10.88 2.01
CA ALA A 48 -9.78 12.27 1.90
C ALA A 48 -8.32 12.38 1.47
N ASP A 49 -7.88 13.61 1.17
CA ASP A 49 -6.48 13.95 0.96
C ASP A 49 -5.77 13.08 -0.10
N LEU A 50 -6.11 13.39 -1.36
CA LEU A 50 -5.58 12.73 -2.55
C LEU A 50 -4.37 13.47 -3.14
N GLU A 51 -3.68 14.31 -2.37
CA GLU A 51 -2.58 15.14 -2.88
C GLU A 51 -1.40 14.31 -3.43
N TYR A 52 -1.22 13.09 -2.89
CA TYR A 52 -0.22 12.13 -3.38
C TYR A 52 -0.78 11.09 -4.36
N ALA A 53 -2.07 11.13 -4.67
CA ALA A 53 -2.67 10.19 -5.61
C ALA A 53 -2.12 10.44 -7.01
N LYS A 54 -1.68 9.36 -7.68
CA LYS A 54 -1.14 9.42 -9.03
C LYS A 54 -2.11 8.78 -10.02
N LYS A 55 -2.16 9.32 -11.23
CA LYS A 55 -2.92 8.71 -12.32
C LYS A 55 -2.25 7.39 -12.73
N PHE A 56 -3.06 6.36 -12.91
CA PHE A 56 -2.63 5.06 -13.45
C PHE A 56 -3.43 4.74 -14.73
N PRO A 57 -2.81 4.20 -15.80
CA PRO A 57 -1.38 3.99 -15.94
C PRO A 57 -0.60 5.31 -16.00
N PRO A 58 0.68 5.32 -15.61
CA PRO A 58 1.52 6.50 -15.75
C PRO A 58 1.63 6.93 -17.22
N GLY A 59 1.78 8.23 -17.48
CA GLY A 59 2.07 8.73 -18.83
C GLY A 59 3.44 8.27 -19.33
N GLU A 60 3.69 8.37 -20.64
CA GLU A 60 4.96 7.92 -21.26
C GLU A 60 6.20 8.60 -20.65
N ASP A 61 6.07 9.86 -20.23
CA ASP A 61 7.14 10.65 -19.62
C ASP A 61 7.23 10.50 -18.08
N TYR A 62 6.53 9.52 -17.49
CA TYR A 62 6.54 9.34 -16.04
C TYR A 62 7.90 8.87 -15.54
N LEU A 63 8.52 9.71 -14.72
CA LEU A 63 9.74 9.37 -13.98
C LEU A 63 9.35 9.03 -12.53
N PRO A 64 9.76 7.86 -12.01
CA PRO A 64 9.61 7.55 -10.59
C PRO A 64 10.27 8.63 -9.74
N SER A 65 9.58 9.07 -8.68
CA SER A 65 10.18 9.98 -7.70
C SER A 65 11.27 9.24 -6.93
N LEU A 66 12.47 9.82 -6.86
CA LEU A 66 13.57 9.29 -6.04
C LEU A 66 13.33 9.51 -4.54
N ASP A 67 12.54 10.53 -4.21
CA ASP A 67 12.09 10.79 -2.86
C ASP A 67 10.70 10.16 -2.69
N PRO A 68 10.55 9.07 -1.92
CA PRO A 68 9.26 8.46 -1.64
C PRO A 68 8.49 9.39 -0.69
N LYS A 69 7.88 10.44 -1.25
CA LYS A 69 6.97 11.37 -0.54
C LYS A 69 5.66 10.72 -0.08
N THR A 70 5.61 9.39 0.00
CA THR A 70 4.37 8.62 -0.12
C THR A 70 4.14 7.80 1.14
N GLY A 71 3.55 8.47 2.13
CA GLY A 71 2.71 7.79 3.12
C GLY A 71 3.31 7.53 4.49
N THR A 72 2.45 7.04 5.37
CA THR A 72 2.80 6.62 6.73
C THR A 72 3.64 5.33 6.67
N PRO A 73 4.85 5.29 7.24
CA PRO A 73 5.74 4.13 7.12
C PRO A 73 5.12 2.79 7.52
N TYR A 74 4.16 2.78 8.45
CA TYR A 74 3.42 1.58 8.85
C TYR A 74 2.82 0.79 7.68
N PHE A 75 2.27 1.48 6.69
CA PHE A 75 1.53 0.86 5.58
C PHE A 75 2.25 1.01 4.24
N MET A 76 3.49 1.50 4.26
CA MET A 76 4.28 1.67 3.05
C MET A 76 4.60 0.31 2.43
N PRO A 77 4.39 0.13 1.12
CA PRO A 77 4.71 -1.10 0.40
C PRO A 77 6.19 -1.41 0.47
N VAL A 78 6.54 -2.68 0.54
CA VAL A 78 7.92 -3.13 0.78
C VAL A 78 8.87 -2.66 -0.30
N GLU A 79 8.45 -2.69 -1.57
CA GLU A 79 9.30 -2.25 -2.68
C GLU A 79 9.54 -0.74 -2.67
N ILE A 80 8.54 0.04 -2.28
CA ILE A 80 8.66 1.49 -2.15
C ILE A 80 9.58 1.86 -0.98
N MET A 81 9.47 1.13 0.13
CA MET A 81 10.32 1.33 1.30
C MET A 81 11.78 0.96 1.02
N THR A 82 12.02 -0.17 0.36
CA THR A 82 13.36 -0.71 0.12
C THR A 82 14.01 -0.20 -1.15
N MET A 83 13.22 0.39 -2.07
CA MET A 83 13.62 0.67 -3.45
C MET A 83 14.13 -0.59 -4.18
N MET A 84 13.67 -1.77 -3.78
CA MET A 84 14.01 -3.06 -4.36
C MET A 84 12.76 -3.80 -4.80
N THR A 85 12.81 -4.49 -5.95
CA THR A 85 11.68 -5.30 -6.42
C THR A 85 11.61 -6.63 -5.65
N LEU A 86 10.39 -7.03 -5.28
CA LEU A 86 10.02 -8.38 -4.82
C LEU A 86 10.28 -9.41 -5.92
N PHE A 87 10.15 -9.00 -7.19
CA PHE A 87 10.56 -9.80 -8.35
C PHE A 87 12.09 -9.86 -8.42
N SER A 88 12.67 -10.70 -7.57
CA SER A 88 14.06 -11.12 -7.64
C SER A 88 14.12 -12.60 -7.99
N GLY A 89 15.19 -13.02 -8.69
CA GLY A 89 15.32 -14.39 -9.19
C GLY A 89 15.32 -15.49 -8.10
N ASN A 90 15.48 -15.12 -6.82
CA ASN A 90 15.41 -16.06 -5.70
C ASN A 90 13.96 -16.26 -5.22
N VAL A 91 13.22 -15.17 -5.02
CA VAL A 91 11.79 -15.21 -4.61
C VAL A 91 10.96 -15.95 -5.66
N CYS A 92 11.20 -15.68 -6.95
CA CYS A 92 10.48 -16.36 -8.03
C CYS A 92 10.74 -17.87 -8.07
N ARG A 93 11.98 -18.30 -7.78
CA ARG A 93 12.33 -19.73 -7.83
C ARG A 93 11.69 -20.51 -6.69
N GLU A 94 11.69 -19.96 -5.48
CA GLU A 94 11.10 -20.62 -4.31
C GLU A 94 9.58 -20.76 -4.45
N LEU A 95 8.88 -19.70 -4.89
CA LEU A 95 7.42 -19.74 -5.05
C LEU A 95 6.96 -20.65 -6.19
N VAL A 96 7.70 -20.67 -7.30
CA VAL A 96 7.42 -21.59 -8.40
C VAL A 96 7.65 -23.04 -7.96
N ALA A 97 8.72 -23.34 -7.22
CA ALA A 97 8.99 -24.68 -6.70
C ALA A 97 7.87 -25.19 -5.75
N SER A 98 7.36 -24.32 -4.88
CA SER A 98 6.23 -24.60 -3.99
C SER A 98 4.93 -24.88 -4.75
N SER A 99 4.71 -24.18 -5.87
CA SER A 99 3.51 -24.32 -6.71
C SER A 99 3.55 -25.57 -7.58
N THR A 100 4.72 -25.96 -8.09
CA THR A 100 4.89 -27.15 -8.94
C THR A 100 4.65 -28.47 -8.20
N ASN A 101 4.83 -28.50 -6.87
CA ASN A 101 4.53 -29.69 -6.07
C ASN A 101 3.01 -29.98 -5.94
N LYS A 102 2.15 -29.06 -6.38
CA LYS A 102 0.69 -29.22 -6.37
C LYS A 102 0.10 -29.48 -7.76
N SER A 103 0.88 -29.48 -8.83
CA SER A 103 0.36 -29.62 -10.21
C SER A 103 1.33 -30.38 -11.11
N SER A 104 1.14 -31.69 -11.27
CA SER A 104 1.77 -32.46 -12.35
C SER A 104 0.78 -33.40 -13.05
N ALA A 105 0.26 -32.97 -14.19
CA ALA A 105 -0.10 -33.83 -15.32
C ALA A 105 -0.25 -32.99 -16.60
N GLY A 106 0.53 -33.30 -17.64
CA GLY A 106 0.21 -32.99 -19.03
C GLY A 106 1.14 -31.99 -19.72
N GLY A 107 2.16 -32.50 -20.42
CA GLY A 107 2.94 -31.74 -21.40
C GLY A 107 2.47 -31.98 -22.83
N CYS A 108 2.86 -31.11 -23.76
CA CYS A 108 3.07 -31.48 -25.17
C CYS A 108 3.96 -30.46 -25.90
N THR A 109 4.95 -30.97 -26.62
CA THR A 109 5.94 -30.30 -27.45
C THR A 109 5.45 -30.19 -28.90
N GLY A 110 5.89 -29.16 -29.63
CA GLY A 110 5.61 -29.03 -31.06
C GLY A 110 6.51 -28.01 -31.74
N ILE A 111 7.50 -28.53 -32.46
CA ILE A 111 8.49 -27.83 -33.30
C ILE A 111 7.88 -27.58 -34.69
N PHE A 112 8.09 -26.41 -35.30
CA PHE A 112 8.04 -26.29 -36.77
C PHE A 112 8.93 -25.14 -37.28
N GLU A 113 10.04 -25.51 -37.92
CA GLU A 113 10.86 -24.65 -38.77
C GLU A 113 10.36 -24.74 -40.22
N SER A 114 10.32 -23.62 -40.94
CA SER A 114 10.88 -23.60 -42.30
C SER A 114 11.03 -22.20 -42.89
N SER A 115 12.15 -22.08 -43.60
CA SER A 115 12.72 -20.98 -44.34
C SER A 115 11.90 -20.54 -45.57
N SER A 116 12.02 -19.27 -45.94
CA SER A 116 11.81 -18.83 -47.32
C SER A 116 12.80 -17.73 -47.69
N SER A 117 13.41 -17.90 -48.86
CA SER A 117 14.48 -17.10 -49.45
C SER A 117 13.96 -15.79 -50.04
N VAL A 118 14.54 -14.68 -49.58
CA VAL A 118 14.20 -13.32 -50.02
C VAL A 118 15.45 -12.63 -50.61
N SER A 119 15.22 -11.89 -51.70
CA SER A 119 16.18 -11.45 -52.72
C SER A 119 17.25 -10.44 -52.26
N GLN A 120 18.40 -10.42 -52.95
CA GLN A 120 19.62 -9.65 -52.63
C GLN A 120 19.46 -8.11 -52.57
N GLU A 121 18.37 -7.53 -53.07
CA GLU A 121 18.12 -6.08 -52.97
C GLU A 121 17.40 -5.67 -51.67
N GLU A 122 16.65 -6.58 -51.06
CA GLU A 122 16.02 -6.37 -49.75
C GLU A 122 17.07 -6.28 -48.63
N ASP A 123 18.23 -6.93 -48.85
CA ASP A 123 19.33 -7.02 -47.89
C ASP A 123 20.04 -5.67 -47.66
N ILE A 124 20.01 -4.75 -48.63
CA ILE A 124 20.61 -3.41 -48.47
C ILE A 124 19.73 -2.51 -47.59
N TYR A 125 18.42 -2.52 -47.82
CA TYR A 125 17.46 -1.75 -47.03
C TYR A 125 17.36 -2.31 -45.61
N LEU A 126 17.30 -3.64 -45.45
CA LEU A 126 17.31 -4.31 -44.15
C LEU A 126 18.60 -4.03 -43.36
N ARG A 127 19.78 -3.99 -44.00
CA ARG A 127 21.04 -3.61 -43.34
C ARG A 127 21.06 -2.15 -42.89
N ALA A 128 20.52 -1.23 -43.69
CA ALA A 128 20.41 0.18 -43.31
C ALA A 128 19.43 0.39 -42.14
N GLN A 129 18.31 -0.34 -42.14
CA GLN A 129 17.33 -0.32 -41.05
C GLN A 129 17.89 -0.96 -39.77
N ARG A 130 18.58 -2.10 -39.86
CA ARG A 130 19.29 -2.73 -38.73
C ARG A 130 20.37 -1.83 -38.16
N LYS A 131 21.12 -1.10 -38.99
CA LYS A 131 22.11 -0.11 -38.51
C LYS A 131 21.45 1.08 -37.80
N ARG A 132 20.29 1.56 -38.28
CA ARG A 132 19.51 2.61 -37.61
C ARG A 132 18.89 2.13 -36.30
N GLN A 133 18.41 0.89 -36.25
CA GLN A 133 17.91 0.25 -35.03
C GLN A 133 19.05 0.03 -34.03
N ALA A 134 20.17 -0.56 -34.44
CA ALA A 134 21.35 -0.73 -33.59
C ALA A 134 21.91 0.61 -33.08
N ALA A 135 21.86 1.68 -33.89
CA ALA A 135 22.27 3.02 -33.45
C ALA A 135 21.26 3.66 -32.48
N ARG A 136 19.96 3.36 -32.61
CA ARG A 136 18.93 3.77 -31.63
C ARG A 136 19.05 3.00 -30.34
N GLU A 137 19.18 1.67 -30.40
CA GLU A 137 19.43 0.79 -29.26
C GLU A 137 20.73 1.15 -28.56
N LYS A 138 21.79 1.51 -29.30
CA LYS A 138 23.05 1.98 -28.72
C LYS A 138 22.89 3.35 -28.05
N LYS A 139 22.14 4.28 -28.64
CA LYS A 139 21.81 5.58 -28.00
C LYS A 139 20.90 5.45 -26.79
N GLU A 140 19.98 4.47 -26.78
CA GLU A 140 19.17 4.12 -25.61
C GLU A 140 20.05 3.50 -24.53
N LYS A 141 20.91 2.54 -24.87
CA LYS A 141 21.87 1.93 -23.96
C LYS A 141 22.91 2.92 -23.41
N GLU A 142 23.29 3.95 -24.18
CA GLU A 142 24.20 5.03 -23.74
C GLU A 142 23.49 6.14 -22.94
N LYS A 143 22.15 6.28 -23.04
CA LYS A 143 21.36 7.13 -22.13
C LYS A 143 20.98 6.42 -20.83
N ASP A 144 21.05 5.10 -20.78
CA ASP A 144 20.79 4.25 -19.61
C ASP A 144 21.99 4.13 -18.66
N VAL A 145 22.95 5.06 -18.73
CA VAL A 145 24.05 5.20 -17.76
C VAL A 145 23.46 5.61 -16.40
N GLU A 146 23.16 4.58 -15.61
CA GLU A 146 23.13 4.51 -14.14
C GLU A 146 22.36 5.61 -13.42
N ARG A 147 21.09 5.86 -13.79
CA ARG A 147 20.14 6.11 -12.71
C ARG A 147 19.79 4.77 -12.08
N PRO A 148 19.95 4.60 -10.75
CA PRO A 148 19.32 3.49 -10.06
C PRO A 148 17.85 3.47 -10.50
N LYS A 149 17.42 2.39 -11.14
CA LYS A 149 16.02 2.19 -11.55
C LYS A 149 15.23 2.04 -10.25
N GLY A 150 14.83 3.19 -9.67
CA GLY A 150 13.95 3.21 -8.52
C GLY A 150 12.66 2.48 -8.84
N VAL A 151 12.04 1.89 -7.82
CA VAL A 151 10.77 1.19 -7.97
C VAL A 151 9.71 2.19 -8.44
N ALA A 152 9.16 1.96 -9.61
CA ALA A 152 8.07 2.76 -10.15
C ALA A 152 6.77 2.41 -9.41
N HIS A 153 6.20 3.38 -8.70
CA HIS A 153 4.90 3.20 -8.06
C HIS A 153 3.83 2.74 -9.06
N ASN A 154 3.13 1.66 -8.76
CA ASN A 154 2.05 1.12 -9.57
C ASN A 154 0.88 0.63 -8.68
N PHE A 155 -0.20 0.15 -9.29
CA PHE A 155 -1.41 -0.21 -8.54
C PHE A 155 -1.20 -1.37 -7.54
N GLN A 156 -0.18 -2.20 -7.72
CA GLN A 156 0.20 -3.24 -6.75
C GLN A 156 0.52 -2.64 -5.38
N HIS A 157 1.21 -1.49 -5.36
CA HIS A 157 1.66 -0.84 -4.13
C HIS A 157 0.46 -0.35 -3.32
N ASP A 158 -0.57 0.19 -3.98
CA ASP A 158 -1.83 0.57 -3.33
C ASP A 158 -2.56 -0.65 -2.72
N LEU A 159 -2.54 -1.79 -3.43
CA LEU A 159 -3.11 -3.04 -2.95
C LEU A 159 -2.35 -3.59 -1.74
N GLU A 160 -1.02 -3.58 -1.76
CA GLU A 160 -0.20 -3.98 -0.62
C GLU A 160 -0.47 -3.09 0.60
N SER A 161 -0.51 -1.77 0.42
CA SER A 161 -0.88 -0.83 1.50
C SER A 161 -2.25 -1.11 2.08
N THR A 162 -3.23 -1.42 1.23
CA THR A 162 -4.59 -1.76 1.65
C THR A 162 -4.61 -3.07 2.46
N TRP A 163 -3.94 -4.11 1.96
CA TRP A 163 -3.82 -5.39 2.66
C TRP A 163 -3.10 -5.22 4.02
N ARG A 164 -2.02 -4.43 4.07
CA ARG A 164 -1.31 -4.08 5.32
C ARG A 164 -2.22 -3.39 6.32
N LEU A 165 -3.02 -2.43 5.87
CA LEU A 165 -3.99 -1.74 6.73
C LEU A 165 -5.01 -2.72 7.31
N VAL A 166 -5.52 -3.64 6.49
CA VAL A 166 -6.47 -4.68 6.95
C VAL A 166 -5.82 -5.62 7.97
N LEU A 167 -4.62 -6.10 7.68
CA LEU A 167 -3.85 -6.96 8.59
C LEU A 167 -3.63 -6.26 9.94
N TRP A 168 -3.16 -5.02 9.93
CA TRP A 168 -2.99 -4.20 11.15
C TRP A 168 -4.30 -3.98 11.91
N LEU A 169 -5.39 -3.70 11.20
CA LEU A 169 -6.71 -3.49 11.81
C LEU A 169 -7.26 -4.73 12.50
N ILE A 170 -6.95 -5.92 11.98
CA ILE A 170 -7.41 -7.19 12.52
C ILE A 170 -6.56 -7.58 13.72
N THR A 171 -5.22 -7.52 13.60
CA THR A 171 -4.31 -7.83 14.71
C THR A 171 -4.43 -6.85 15.89
N SER A 172 -4.83 -5.60 15.62
CA SER A 172 -5.11 -4.61 16.66
C SER A 172 -6.43 -4.83 17.41
N ARG A 173 -7.32 -5.70 16.92
CA ARG A 173 -8.65 -5.94 17.54
C ARG A 173 -8.67 -7.05 18.59
N THR A 174 -7.78 -8.03 18.49
CA THR A 174 -7.84 -9.22 19.36
C THR A 174 -7.55 -8.91 20.82
N GLY A 175 -6.83 -7.82 21.13
CA GLY A 175 -6.44 -7.45 22.50
C GLY A 175 -5.43 -8.37 23.16
N ASP A 176 -5.22 -9.54 22.58
CA ASP A 176 -4.28 -10.54 23.00
C ASP A 176 -2.85 -10.09 22.71
N LYS A 177 -1.97 -10.25 23.72
CA LYS A 177 -0.55 -9.91 23.61
C LYS A 177 0.15 -10.57 22.41
N PRO A 178 -0.12 -11.85 22.05
CA PRO A 178 0.51 -12.47 20.88
C PRO A 178 0.24 -11.76 19.55
N ALA A 179 -1.01 -11.36 19.28
CA ALA A 179 -1.35 -10.63 18.05
C ALA A 179 -0.73 -9.23 18.01
N GLN A 180 -0.68 -8.55 19.17
CA GLN A 180 0.00 -7.26 19.27
C GLN A 180 1.50 -7.39 19.01
N GLU A 181 2.14 -8.43 19.55
CA GLU A 181 3.57 -8.69 19.35
C GLU A 181 3.88 -9.09 17.90
N TYR A 182 3.03 -9.89 17.27
CA TYR A 182 3.10 -10.18 15.84
C TYR A 182 3.00 -8.89 15.01
N SER A 183 1.99 -8.07 15.29
CA SER A 183 1.81 -6.78 14.64
C SER A 183 3.02 -5.85 14.87
N ARG A 184 3.67 -5.89 16.03
CA ARG A 184 4.75 -4.95 16.40
C ARG A 184 6.01 -5.18 15.60
N GLN A 185 6.26 -6.43 15.25
CA GLN A 185 7.37 -6.82 14.41
C GLN A 185 7.20 -6.28 12.99
N ILE A 186 5.99 -6.30 12.45
CA ILE A 186 5.69 -5.88 11.08
C ILE A 186 5.50 -4.36 10.98
N PHE A 187 4.66 -3.80 11.83
CA PHE A 187 4.17 -2.42 11.72
C PHE A 187 4.99 -1.50 12.62
N GLN A 188 6.04 -0.91 12.06
CA GLN A 188 6.92 0.03 12.76
C GLN A 188 6.86 1.44 12.13
N ASN A 189 7.06 2.51 12.89
CA ASN A 189 7.17 3.86 12.32
C ASN A 189 8.60 4.16 11.86
N THR A 190 9.12 3.36 10.93
CA THR A 190 10.50 3.50 10.45
C THR A 190 10.55 3.33 8.93
N MET A 191 11.41 4.12 8.30
CA MET A 191 11.81 3.98 6.90
C MET A 191 12.95 2.97 6.73
N GLN A 192 13.53 2.48 7.83
CA GLN A 192 14.55 1.44 7.78
C GLN A 192 13.92 0.12 7.37
N PHE A 193 14.70 -0.68 6.63
CA PHE A 193 14.28 -2.02 6.25
C PHE A 193 14.09 -2.90 7.49
N VAL A 194 12.93 -3.54 7.56
CA VAL A 194 12.55 -4.48 8.62
C VAL A 194 12.24 -5.83 7.96
N PRO A 195 13.02 -6.90 8.21
CA PRO A 195 12.84 -8.20 7.57
C PRO A 195 11.44 -8.79 7.73
N GLU A 196 10.82 -8.59 8.89
CA GLU A 196 9.50 -9.14 9.21
C GLU A 196 8.39 -8.55 8.31
N ARG A 197 8.56 -7.32 7.82
CA ARG A 197 7.64 -6.73 6.82
C ARG A 197 7.70 -7.42 5.48
N TRP A 198 8.92 -7.79 5.08
CA TRP A 198 9.18 -8.48 3.84
C TRP A 198 8.63 -9.91 3.94
N GLN A 199 8.97 -10.61 5.02
CA GLN A 199 8.49 -11.96 5.31
C GLN A 199 6.96 -12.02 5.34
N ALA A 200 6.27 -11.06 5.97
CA ALA A 200 4.80 -11.04 5.98
C ALA A 200 4.17 -10.97 4.58
N VAL A 201 4.89 -10.43 3.58
CA VAL A 201 4.41 -10.37 2.18
C VAL A 201 4.75 -11.66 1.43
N ILE A 202 5.95 -12.23 1.64
CA ILE A 202 6.44 -13.34 0.82
C ILE A 202 6.16 -14.73 1.40
N CYS A 203 6.11 -14.86 2.73
CA CYS A 203 5.92 -16.11 3.45
C CYS A 203 4.44 -16.32 3.79
N GLU A 204 4.06 -17.58 4.01
CA GLU A 204 2.72 -17.92 4.52
C GLU A 204 2.55 -17.36 5.94
N ILE A 205 1.39 -16.76 6.20
CA ILE A 205 1.09 -16.13 7.51
C ILE A 205 -0.06 -16.82 8.25
N GLU A 206 -0.76 -17.78 7.63
CA GLU A 206 -1.98 -18.37 8.17
C GLU A 206 -1.77 -18.98 9.57
N GLU A 207 -0.79 -19.87 9.72
CA GLU A 207 -0.54 -20.56 10.99
C GLU A 207 -0.17 -19.59 12.12
N GLU A 208 0.64 -18.57 11.83
CA GLU A 208 1.02 -17.55 12.79
C GLU A 208 -0.18 -16.69 13.21
N LEU A 209 -1.06 -16.35 12.27
CA LEU A 209 -2.30 -15.62 12.54
C LEU A 209 -3.28 -16.45 13.37
N ARG A 210 -3.48 -17.74 13.04
CA ARG A 210 -4.33 -18.65 13.83
C ARG A 210 -3.82 -18.73 15.26
N LYS A 211 -2.50 -18.89 15.43
CA LYS A 211 -1.86 -18.97 16.75
C LYS A 211 -1.99 -17.67 17.53
N CYS A 212 -1.79 -16.51 16.90
CA CYS A 212 -1.71 -15.24 17.64
C CYS A 212 -3.07 -14.57 17.87
N MET A 213 -4.09 -14.86 17.06
CA MET A 213 -5.41 -14.24 17.13
C MET A 213 -6.48 -15.07 17.84
N GLY A 214 -6.15 -16.29 18.29
CA GLY A 214 -7.10 -17.18 18.96
C GLY A 214 -8.34 -17.44 18.09
N PRO A 215 -9.58 -17.39 18.65
CA PRO A 215 -10.81 -17.68 17.89
C PRO A 215 -11.03 -16.77 16.67
N LEU A 216 -10.47 -15.56 16.65
CA LEU A 216 -10.57 -14.69 15.48
C LEU A 216 -9.73 -15.19 14.30
N GLY A 217 -8.66 -15.93 14.59
CA GLY A 217 -7.80 -16.53 13.58
C GLY A 217 -8.57 -17.48 12.66
N ASP A 218 -9.58 -18.18 13.20
CA ASP A 218 -10.40 -19.12 12.42
C ASP A 218 -11.21 -18.47 11.30
N TYR A 219 -11.50 -17.17 11.43
CA TYR A 219 -12.27 -16.42 10.45
C TYR A 219 -11.39 -15.64 9.49
N PHE A 220 -10.25 -15.12 9.95
CA PHE A 220 -9.43 -14.19 9.18
C PHE A 220 -8.16 -14.79 8.58
N ALA A 221 -7.53 -15.77 9.24
CA ALA A 221 -6.18 -16.20 8.88
C ALA A 221 -6.11 -16.76 7.45
N GLY A 222 -6.97 -17.72 7.12
CA GLY A 222 -7.03 -18.30 5.77
C GLY A 222 -7.40 -17.26 4.70
N GLN A 223 -8.38 -16.40 4.97
CA GLN A 223 -8.82 -15.37 4.01
C GLN A 223 -7.72 -14.33 3.74
N LEU A 224 -6.96 -13.93 4.78
CA LEU A 224 -5.83 -13.00 4.64
C LEU A 224 -4.66 -13.64 3.89
N GLU A 225 -4.39 -14.92 4.14
CA GLU A 225 -3.37 -15.70 3.46
C GLU A 225 -3.72 -15.89 1.97
N ASP A 226 -4.96 -16.27 1.66
CA ASP A 226 -5.44 -16.39 0.28
C ASP A 226 -5.27 -15.06 -0.48
N LEU A 227 -5.63 -13.94 0.16
CA LEU A 227 -5.47 -12.62 -0.43
C LEU A 227 -4.00 -12.24 -0.61
N ARG A 228 -3.14 -12.50 0.39
CA ARG A 228 -1.68 -12.28 0.32
C ARG A 228 -1.05 -13.09 -0.81
N SER A 229 -1.38 -14.38 -0.88
CA SER A 229 -0.90 -15.31 -1.90
C SER A 229 -1.32 -14.87 -3.30
N ALA A 230 -2.60 -14.54 -3.50
CA ALA A 230 -3.09 -13.99 -4.77
C ALA A 230 -2.38 -12.68 -5.15
N MET A 231 -2.15 -11.79 -4.18
CA MET A 231 -1.44 -10.52 -4.38
C MET A 231 0.00 -10.74 -4.85
N LEU A 232 0.72 -11.68 -4.23
CA LEU A 232 2.11 -12.01 -4.56
C LEU A 232 2.23 -12.75 -5.89
N LEU A 233 1.42 -13.79 -6.10
CA LEU A 233 1.47 -14.60 -7.33
C LEU A 233 1.12 -13.77 -8.56
N THR A 234 0.01 -13.01 -8.51
CA THR A 234 -0.38 -12.17 -9.64
C THR A 234 0.62 -11.05 -9.90
N TYR A 235 1.31 -10.55 -8.87
CA TYR A 235 2.39 -9.59 -9.06
C TYR A 235 3.57 -10.21 -9.81
N ILE A 236 4.03 -11.39 -9.38
CA ILE A 236 5.13 -12.11 -10.03
C ILE A 236 4.81 -12.42 -11.48
N GLU A 237 3.58 -12.86 -11.77
CA GLU A 237 3.12 -13.09 -13.15
C GLU A 237 3.13 -11.82 -13.99
N ARG A 238 2.64 -10.70 -13.42
CA ARG A 238 2.65 -9.40 -14.12
C ARG A 238 4.05 -8.90 -14.41
N GLU A 239 4.97 -8.97 -13.45
CA GLU A 239 6.37 -8.57 -13.65
C GLU A 239 7.06 -9.48 -14.67
N ARG A 240 6.89 -10.80 -14.56
CA ARG A 240 7.44 -11.77 -15.52
C ARG A 240 6.98 -11.49 -16.96
N ASP A 241 5.72 -11.10 -17.12
CA ASP A 241 5.11 -10.88 -18.43
C ASP A 241 5.17 -9.40 -18.88
N ASP A 242 5.84 -8.51 -18.13
CA ASP A 242 5.91 -7.05 -18.35
C ASP A 242 4.54 -6.35 -18.46
N LYS A 243 3.57 -6.80 -17.66
CA LYS A 243 2.17 -6.32 -17.65
C LYS A 243 1.86 -5.33 -16.53
N THR A 244 2.84 -4.85 -15.77
CA THR A 244 2.60 -3.94 -14.63
C THR A 244 2.04 -2.56 -15.02
N LYS A 245 2.10 -2.19 -16.30
CA LYS A 245 1.44 -0.99 -16.83
C LYS A 245 0.06 -1.27 -17.43
N GLU A 246 -0.32 -2.53 -17.58
CA GLU A 246 -1.57 -2.93 -18.20
C GLU A 246 -2.69 -2.98 -17.16
N VAL A 247 -3.69 -2.09 -17.28
CA VAL A 247 -4.81 -2.00 -16.32
C VAL A 247 -5.59 -3.32 -16.18
N SER A 248 -5.83 -4.01 -17.30
CA SER A 248 -6.55 -5.30 -17.32
C SER A 248 -5.84 -6.40 -16.53
N SER A 249 -4.51 -6.33 -16.40
CA SER A 249 -3.74 -7.33 -15.66
C SER A 249 -4.01 -7.32 -14.14
N TYR A 250 -4.65 -6.28 -13.63
CA TYR A 250 -5.05 -6.15 -12.22
C TYR A 250 -6.45 -6.68 -11.91
N VAL A 251 -7.21 -7.10 -12.92
CA VAL A 251 -8.56 -7.66 -12.72
C VAL A 251 -8.56 -8.87 -11.78
N PRO A 252 -7.64 -9.86 -11.90
CA PRO A 252 -7.64 -11.02 -11.01
C PRO A 252 -7.46 -10.65 -9.53
N ILE A 253 -6.50 -9.79 -9.21
CA ILE A 253 -6.25 -9.36 -7.83
C ILE A 253 -7.38 -8.46 -7.30
N SER A 254 -7.96 -7.60 -8.15
CA SER A 254 -9.12 -6.80 -7.77
C SER A 254 -10.32 -7.69 -7.41
N GLN A 255 -10.51 -8.79 -8.15
CA GLN A 255 -11.53 -9.78 -7.84
C GLN A 255 -11.22 -10.53 -6.53
N ALA A 256 -9.96 -10.85 -6.25
CA ALA A 256 -9.57 -11.47 -4.98
C ALA A 256 -9.87 -10.55 -3.78
N PHE A 257 -9.55 -9.25 -3.85
CA PHE A 257 -9.95 -8.28 -2.81
C PHE A 257 -11.47 -8.21 -2.64
N ARG A 258 -12.23 -8.23 -3.74
CA ARG A 258 -13.70 -8.24 -3.68
C ARG A 258 -14.22 -9.49 -2.98
N THR A 259 -13.70 -10.67 -3.34
CA THR A 259 -14.07 -11.94 -2.71
C THR A 259 -13.75 -11.91 -1.22
N PHE A 260 -12.52 -11.50 -0.86
CA PHE A 260 -12.11 -11.32 0.54
C PHE A 260 -13.08 -10.44 1.33
N PHE A 261 -13.43 -9.25 0.82
CA PHE A 261 -14.36 -8.35 1.52
C PHE A 261 -15.78 -8.94 1.64
N GLN A 262 -16.23 -9.70 0.64
CA GLN A 262 -17.51 -10.41 0.72
C GLN A 262 -17.49 -11.52 1.76
N ASP A 263 -16.38 -12.24 1.88
CA ASP A 263 -16.23 -13.35 2.81
C ASP A 263 -16.13 -12.90 4.26
N ILE A 264 -15.38 -11.81 4.55
CA ILE A 264 -15.37 -11.23 5.91
C ILE A 264 -16.71 -10.60 6.29
N GLU A 265 -17.48 -10.07 5.34
CA GLU A 265 -18.81 -9.51 5.61
C GLU A 265 -19.80 -10.60 6.05
N LYS A 266 -19.66 -11.84 5.54
CA LYS A 266 -20.49 -12.98 5.95
C LYS A 266 -20.33 -13.35 7.42
N THR A 267 -19.16 -13.07 8.01
CA THR A 267 -18.84 -13.39 9.41
C THR A 267 -18.88 -12.17 10.32
N LYS A 268 -19.40 -11.05 9.82
CA LYS A 268 -19.37 -9.75 10.50
C LYS A 268 -20.02 -9.75 11.87
N ASP A 269 -21.12 -10.46 12.06
CA ASP A 269 -21.81 -10.58 13.35
C ASP A 269 -20.90 -11.11 14.47
N ILE A 270 -19.90 -11.92 14.11
CA ILE A 270 -18.93 -12.52 15.04
C ILE A 270 -17.89 -11.50 15.50
N TRP A 271 -17.31 -10.75 14.58
CA TRP A 271 -16.15 -9.89 14.86
C TRP A 271 -16.47 -8.40 14.98
N ALA A 272 -17.63 -7.94 14.51
CA ALA A 272 -18.05 -6.54 14.54
C ALA A 272 -18.00 -5.94 15.95
N ASN A 273 -18.45 -6.68 16.95
CA ASN A 273 -18.56 -6.18 18.32
C ASN A 273 -17.21 -6.17 19.07
N ILE A 274 -16.14 -6.67 18.45
CA ILE A 274 -14.81 -6.69 19.06
C ILE A 274 -14.21 -5.29 18.92
N PRO A 275 -13.98 -4.58 20.04
CA PRO A 275 -13.52 -3.19 20.00
C PRO A 275 -12.12 -3.12 19.41
N LEU A 276 -11.85 -2.07 18.63
CA LEU A 276 -10.48 -1.71 18.31
C LEU A 276 -9.81 -1.22 19.58
N ILE A 277 -8.81 -1.95 20.07
CA ILE A 277 -8.16 -1.61 21.34
C ILE A 277 -7.22 -0.43 21.09
N ALA A 278 -7.68 0.75 21.53
CA ALA A 278 -7.02 2.03 21.30
C ALA A 278 -5.74 2.25 22.12
N GLN A 279 -5.37 1.30 22.99
CA GLN A 279 -4.02 1.23 23.57
C GLN A 279 -3.05 0.72 22.52
N ASN A 280 -2.98 1.47 21.42
CA ASN A 280 -2.13 1.14 20.32
C ASN A 280 -0.76 1.74 20.59
N HIS A 281 0.19 0.90 20.99
CA HIS A 281 1.57 1.30 21.30
C HIS A 281 2.26 2.01 20.12
N TYR A 282 1.68 1.95 18.91
CA TYR A 282 2.16 2.64 17.71
C TYR A 282 1.87 4.13 17.64
N ILE A 283 0.94 4.66 18.44
CA ILE A 283 0.62 6.10 18.43
C ILE A 283 1.17 6.71 19.70
N ASP A 284 2.41 7.23 19.63
CA ASP A 284 2.92 8.10 20.69
C ASP A 284 1.90 9.25 20.88
N PRO A 285 1.36 9.45 22.09
CA PRO A 285 0.51 10.60 22.39
C PRO A 285 1.13 11.94 21.97
N ALA A 286 2.46 12.06 21.96
CA ALA A 286 3.19 13.24 21.50
C ALA A 286 3.13 13.42 19.96
N GLU A 287 3.17 12.33 19.18
CA GLU A 287 3.07 12.38 17.70
C GLU A 287 1.68 12.77 17.19
N ARG A 288 0.68 12.85 18.09
CA ARG A 288 -0.66 13.41 17.78
C ARG A 288 -0.64 14.92 17.50
N LYS A 289 0.52 15.58 17.55
CA LYS A 289 0.70 17.00 17.22
C LYS A 289 1.95 17.26 16.34
N ARG A 290 1.89 16.85 15.07
CA ARG A 290 2.56 17.57 13.94
C ARG A 290 2.25 19.06 14.14
N PRO A 291 3.26 19.93 14.25
CA PRO A 291 3.08 21.38 14.25
C PRO A 291 2.21 21.79 13.07
N ARG A 292 1.37 22.80 13.23
CA ARG A 292 0.68 23.34 12.06
C ARG A 292 1.74 24.02 11.19
N PRO A 293 1.69 23.88 9.86
CA PRO A 293 2.57 24.64 8.96
C PRO A 293 2.54 26.14 9.22
N ASP A 294 1.43 26.65 9.77
CA ASP A 294 1.24 28.07 10.06
C ASP A 294 1.85 28.52 11.41
N ASP A 295 2.38 27.61 12.24
CA ASP A 295 2.97 27.97 13.53
C ASP A 295 4.45 28.42 13.42
N ASP A 296 5.05 28.37 12.22
CA ASP A 296 6.47 28.71 11.96
C ASP A 296 6.70 30.06 11.24
N GLU A 297 5.65 30.85 10.94
CA GLU A 297 5.80 32.22 10.41
C GLU A 297 5.97 33.26 11.54
N GLY A 298 6.84 32.95 12.50
CA GLY A 298 7.37 33.91 13.46
C GLY A 298 8.66 34.50 12.91
N PHE A 299 8.56 35.43 11.95
CA PHE A 299 9.69 36.23 11.46
C PHE A 299 10.46 36.81 12.66
N PRO A 300 11.70 36.40 12.94
CA PRO A 300 12.51 37.03 13.97
C PRO A 300 13.17 38.27 13.38
N GLY A 301 12.76 39.43 13.88
CA GLY A 301 13.61 40.62 13.89
C GLY A 301 13.44 41.59 12.72
N LEU A 302 12.40 42.41 12.78
CA LEU A 302 12.57 43.83 12.52
C LEU A 302 12.57 44.54 13.87
N ILE A 303 13.74 44.98 14.28
CA ILE A 303 13.93 45.92 15.39
C ILE A 303 13.26 47.23 14.95
N ASP A 304 12.08 47.51 15.47
CA ASP A 304 11.43 48.81 15.37
C ASP A 304 11.98 49.71 16.50
N ASP A 305 13.12 50.35 16.23
CA ASP A 305 13.63 51.47 17.03
C ASP A 305 12.80 52.72 16.70
N GLY A 306 11.58 52.77 17.23
CA GLY A 306 10.61 53.84 17.03
C GLY A 306 9.95 54.25 18.33
N ALA A 307 10.71 54.93 19.20
CA ALA A 307 10.22 55.47 20.46
C ALA A 307 9.09 56.51 20.27
N GLU A 308 7.91 56.23 20.82
CA GLU A 308 6.90 57.26 21.14
C GLU A 308 6.65 57.34 22.65
N PRO A 309 6.83 58.52 23.28
CA PRO A 309 6.62 58.69 24.71
C PRO A 309 5.13 58.88 25.03
N LYS A 310 4.58 57.98 25.85
CA LYS A 310 3.22 58.11 26.41
C LYS A 310 3.16 59.27 27.40
N MET A 311 2.56 60.38 26.99
CA MET A 311 2.11 61.45 27.90
C MET A 311 1.01 60.93 28.84
N LYS A 312 1.25 61.03 30.14
CA LYS A 312 0.25 60.82 31.19
C LYS A 312 -0.66 62.05 31.24
N LEU A 313 -1.96 61.85 31.04
CA LEU A 313 -2.96 62.86 31.38
C LEU A 313 -3.30 62.77 32.88
N PRO A 314 -3.44 63.91 33.57
CA PRO A 314 -3.77 63.96 34.99
C PRO A 314 -5.24 63.62 35.23
N LYS A 315 -5.50 62.95 36.35
CA LYS A 315 -6.85 62.66 36.83
C LYS A 315 -7.48 63.93 37.39
N THR A 316 -8.68 64.22 36.93
CA THR A 316 -9.71 65.01 37.61
C THR A 316 -11.01 64.25 37.52
#